data_AF-A0A2V8J3V4-F1
#
_entry.id   AF-A0A2V8J3V4-F1
#
_cell.length_a   1.000
_cell.length_b   1.000
_cell.length_c   1.000
_cell.angle_alpha   90.00
_cell.angle_beta   90.00
_cell.angle_gamma   90.00
#
_symmetry.space_group_name_H-M   'P 1'
#
loop_
_entity.id
_entity.type
_entity.pdbx_description
1 polymer ?
#
loop_
_entity_poly.entity_id
_entity_poly.type
_entity_poly.pdbx_seq_one_letter_code
_entity_poly.pdbx_strand_id
1 'polypeptide(L)'
;FLDTLMIIALFGCALLWVELPSAAEHTVTLMKNTAWMMVAGSIAVLIVLFFFRANVERIVRCVPIARLASLLKSFSQGLSFLDRGRSFGLVIAHSVLVWIIIVLQFWFMLLGMNFRFSIAAATLVMVGAAIGSVAQVPGIGGGFQAGYVFCMTTFFIVPTEKAIATSLVAWVSSYVPTVLAGGIYMLSHGLSLKDLRAVPVE
;
A
#
# COMPACT_ATOMS: atom_id res chain seq x y z
N PHE A 1 -7.10 -0.75 -5.50
CA PHE A 1 -8.05 -0.37 -4.43
C PHE A 1 -7.81 -1.21 -3.17
N LEU A 2 -7.90 -2.54 -3.24
CA LEU A 2 -7.65 -3.41 -2.07
C LEU A 2 -6.26 -3.19 -1.47
N ASP A 3 -5.24 -2.93 -2.29
CA ASP A 3 -3.89 -2.63 -1.81
C ASP A 3 -3.83 -1.34 -0.97
N THR A 4 -4.61 -0.32 -1.35
CA THR A 4 -4.73 0.94 -0.59
C THR A 4 -5.44 0.74 0.74
N LEU A 5 -6.41 -0.18 0.81
CA LEU A 5 -7.01 -0.52 2.10
C LEU A 5 -6.06 -1.35 2.96
N MET A 6 -5.32 -2.26 2.35
CA MET A 6 -4.37 -3.10 3.07
C MET A 6 -3.20 -2.31 3.63
N ILE A 7 -2.63 -1.37 2.88
CA ILE A 7 -1.57 -0.50 3.41
C ILE A 7 -2.08 0.31 4.62
N ILE A 8 -3.30 0.84 4.58
CA ILE A 8 -3.91 1.59 5.70
C ILE A 8 -4.18 0.66 6.90
N ALA A 9 -4.71 -0.54 6.64
CA ALA A 9 -4.98 -1.52 7.68
C ALA A 9 -3.67 -2.01 8.34
N LEU A 10 -2.64 -2.31 7.55
CA LEU A 10 -1.32 -2.71 8.02
C LEU A 10 -0.63 -1.60 8.80
N PHE A 11 -0.82 -0.34 8.40
CA PHE A 11 -0.32 0.79 9.19
C PHE A 11 -0.96 0.84 10.56
N GLY A 12 -2.30 0.75 10.62
CA GLY A 12 -3.03 0.72 11.88
C GLY A 12 -2.58 -0.47 12.73
N CYS A 13 -2.52 -1.67 12.17
CA CYS A 13 -2.01 -2.86 12.86
C CYS A 13 -0.58 -2.65 13.38
N ALA A 14 0.35 -2.14 12.56
CA ALA A 14 1.73 -1.90 12.97
C ALA A 14 1.80 -0.92 14.14
N LEU A 15 1.03 0.16 14.10
CA LEU A 15 0.95 1.14 15.19
C LEU A 15 0.39 0.56 16.50
N LEU A 16 -0.50 -0.44 16.44
CA LEU A 16 -1.03 -1.10 17.62
C LEU A 16 0.00 -1.99 18.33
N TRP A 17 0.89 -2.62 17.56
CA TRP A 17 1.87 -3.59 18.07
C TRP A 17 3.31 -3.08 18.18
N VAL A 18 3.62 -1.88 17.67
CA VAL A 18 4.97 -1.33 17.75
C VAL A 18 5.26 -0.79 19.16
N GLU A 19 6.39 -1.22 19.72
CA GLU A 19 6.95 -0.64 20.94
C GLU A 19 7.92 0.47 20.54
N LEU A 20 7.62 1.70 20.98
CA LEU A 20 8.42 2.88 20.65
C LEU A 20 9.36 3.20 21.82
N PRO A 21 10.68 3.35 21.60
CA PRO A 21 11.67 3.49 22.68
C PRO A 21 11.52 4.74 23.57
N SER A 22 10.87 5.80 23.09
CA SER A 22 10.89 7.12 23.75
C SER A 22 9.57 7.92 23.64
N ALA A 23 8.46 7.27 23.33
CA ALA A 23 7.20 7.98 23.14
C ALA A 23 6.53 8.29 24.51
N ALA A 24 6.25 9.57 24.77
CA ALA A 24 5.44 9.99 25.92
C ALA A 24 4.07 9.29 25.90
N GLU A 25 3.53 8.93 27.08
CA GLU A 25 2.27 8.17 27.20
C GLU A 25 1.10 8.78 26.40
N HIS A 26 1.04 10.11 26.33
CA HIS A 26 0.05 10.84 25.54
C HIS A 26 0.21 10.60 24.03
N THR A 27 1.44 10.60 23.52
CA THR A 27 1.75 10.35 22.11
C THR A 27 1.42 8.90 21.73
N VAL A 28 1.73 7.94 22.60
CA VAL A 28 1.38 6.52 22.38
C VAL A 28 -0.13 6.33 22.33
N THR A 29 -0.87 6.97 23.23
CA THR A 29 -2.34 6.90 23.27
C THR A 29 -2.97 7.49 22.00
N LEU A 30 -2.48 8.66 21.55
CA LEU A 30 -2.93 9.25 20.29
C LEU A 30 -2.63 8.35 19.09
N MET A 31 -1.43 7.76 19.01
CA MET A 31 -1.06 6.83 17.94
C MET A 31 -1.96 5.60 17.92
N LYS A 32 -2.29 5.02 19.09
CA LYS A 32 -3.21 3.88 19.19
C LYS A 32 -4.64 4.25 18.78
N ASN A 33 -5.12 5.45 19.13
CA ASN A 33 -6.44 5.91 18.70
C ASN A 33 -6.50 6.12 17.19
N THR A 34 -5.47 6.74 16.59
CA THR A 34 -5.35 6.88 15.14
C THR A 34 -5.29 5.52 14.45
N ALA A 35 -4.55 4.57 15.02
CA ALA A 35 -4.45 3.21 14.49
C ALA A 35 -5.81 2.50 14.43
N TRP A 36 -6.60 2.58 15.50
CA TRP A 36 -7.97 2.06 15.52
C TRP A 36 -8.87 2.74 14.48
N MET A 37 -8.77 4.06 14.32
CA MET A 37 -9.51 4.78 13.27
C MET A 37 -9.14 4.32 11.87
N MET A 38 -7.87 3.98 11.63
CA MET A 38 -7.41 3.50 10.33
C MET A 38 -7.90 2.09 10.02
N VAL A 39 -7.84 1.17 10.99
CA VAL A 39 -8.40 -0.19 10.84
C VAL A 39 -9.92 -0.13 10.65
N ALA A 40 -10.63 0.61 11.51
CA ALA A 40 -12.07 0.79 11.41
C ALA A 40 -12.47 1.48 10.10
N GLY A 41 -11.70 2.49 9.68
CA GLY A 41 -11.88 3.20 8.41
C GLY A 41 -11.75 2.27 7.20
N SER A 42 -10.72 1.40 7.17
CA SER A 42 -10.58 0.41 6.09
C SER A 42 -11.77 -0.54 6.01
N ILE A 43 -12.28 -1.01 7.17
CA ILE A 43 -13.48 -1.85 7.22
C ILE A 43 -14.72 -1.06 6.74
N ALA A 44 -14.89 0.18 7.20
CA ALA A 44 -16.00 1.03 6.80
C ALA A 44 -16.00 1.30 5.29
N VAL A 45 -14.84 1.57 4.68
CA VAL A 45 -14.74 1.77 3.22
C VAL A 45 -15.10 0.48 2.47
N LEU A 46 -14.66 -0.70 2.94
CA LEU A 46 -15.09 -1.98 2.35
C LEU A 46 -16.61 -2.15 2.39
N ILE A 47 -17.23 -1.84 3.54
CA ILE A 47 -18.68 -1.90 3.71
C ILE A 47 -19.37 -0.92 2.75
N VAL A 48 -18.90 0.32 2.68
CA VAL A 48 -19.44 1.33 1.75
C VAL A 48 -19.34 0.87 0.30
N LEU A 49 -18.23 0.26 -0.11
CA LEU A 49 -18.09 -0.27 -1.46
C LEU A 49 -19.01 -1.45 -1.75
N PHE A 50 -19.23 -2.32 -0.77
CA PHE A 50 -20.19 -3.40 -0.89
C PHE A 50 -21.61 -2.85 -1.08
N PHE A 51 -22.02 -1.89 -0.24
CA PHE A 51 -23.31 -1.22 -0.38
C PHE A 51 -23.43 -0.45 -1.70
N PHE A 52 -22.39 0.26 -2.11
CA PHE A 52 -22.34 0.98 -3.38
C PHE A 52 -22.54 0.02 -4.56
N ARG A 53 -21.82 -1.10 -4.56
CA ARG A 53 -21.92 -2.14 -5.61
C ARG A 53 -23.31 -2.76 -5.67
N ALA A 54 -23.91 -3.04 -4.51
CA ALA A 54 -25.25 -3.62 -4.41
C ALA A 54 -26.36 -2.64 -4.85
N ASN A 55 -26.13 -1.32 -4.74
CA ASN A 55 -27.12 -0.29 -5.03
C ASN A 55 -26.79 0.56 -6.26
N VAL A 56 -25.83 0.15 -7.10
CA VAL A 56 -25.31 0.98 -8.21
C VAL A 56 -26.41 1.45 -9.16
N GLU A 57 -27.37 0.59 -9.50
CA GLU A 57 -28.45 0.93 -10.44
C GLU A 57 -29.34 2.05 -9.89
N ARG A 58 -29.60 2.03 -8.58
CA ARG A 58 -30.37 3.06 -7.89
C ARG A 58 -29.60 4.38 -7.81
N ILE A 59 -28.31 4.32 -7.51
CA ILE A 59 -27.42 5.49 -7.43
C ILE A 59 -27.32 6.16 -8.79
N VAL A 60 -27.04 5.39 -9.85
CA VAL A 60 -26.89 5.90 -11.22
C VAL A 60 -28.18 6.55 -11.71
N ARG A 61 -29.36 6.01 -11.38
CA ARG A 61 -30.65 6.59 -11.75
C ARG A 61 -30.90 7.96 -11.10
N CYS A 62 -30.33 8.24 -9.93
CA CYS A 62 -30.43 9.52 -9.24
C CYS A 62 -29.41 10.56 -9.70
N VAL A 63 -28.44 10.19 -10.54
CA VAL A 63 -27.38 11.10 -11.00
C VAL A 63 -27.80 11.74 -12.34
N PRO A 64 -28.06 13.06 -12.39
CA PRO A 64 -28.52 13.73 -13.60
C PRO A 64 -27.42 13.92 -14.65
N ILE A 65 -26.14 13.82 -14.23
CA ILE A 65 -24.98 14.06 -15.09
C ILE A 65 -24.57 12.75 -15.76
N ALA A 66 -24.82 12.63 -17.06
CA ALA A 66 -24.55 11.41 -17.84
C ALA A 66 -23.10 10.90 -17.73
N ARG A 67 -22.11 11.81 -17.72
CA ARG A 67 -20.69 11.45 -17.54
C ARG A 67 -20.41 10.86 -16.16
N LEU A 68 -21.04 11.39 -15.12
CA LEU A 68 -20.85 10.88 -13.76
C LEU A 68 -21.55 9.53 -13.59
N ALA A 69 -22.74 9.38 -14.16
CA ALA A 69 -23.47 8.12 -14.23
C ALA A 69 -22.65 7.01 -14.95
N SER A 70 -22.03 7.33 -16.09
CA SER A 70 -21.16 6.38 -16.79
C SER A 70 -19.92 6.03 -15.97
N LEU A 71 -19.26 7.01 -15.36
CA LEU A 71 -18.09 6.77 -14.49
C LEU A 71 -18.42 5.87 -13.30
N LEU A 72 -19.55 6.11 -12.62
CA LEU A 72 -20.00 5.27 -11.49
C LEU A 72 -20.31 3.83 -11.93
N LYS A 73 -20.88 3.66 -13.13
CA LYS A 73 -21.15 2.34 -13.70
C LYS A 73 -19.85 1.61 -14.03
N SER A 74 -18.89 2.27 -14.68
CA SER A 74 -17.57 1.71 -14.97
C SER A 74 -16.80 1.38 -13.69
N PHE A 75 -16.84 2.26 -12.69
CA PHE A 75 -16.23 1.99 -11.38
C PHE A 75 -16.85 0.75 -10.73
N SER A 76 -18.19 0.65 -10.72
CA SER A 76 -18.90 -0.53 -10.20
C SER A 76 -18.57 -1.82 -10.95
N GLN A 77 -18.28 -1.77 -12.25
CA GLN A 77 -17.82 -2.96 -12.98
C GLN A 77 -16.45 -3.44 -12.47
N GLY A 78 -15.56 -2.51 -12.09
CA GLY A 78 -14.30 -2.82 -11.41
C GLY A 78 -14.48 -3.47 -10.04
N LEU A 79 -15.67 -3.35 -9.43
CA LEU A 79 -16.06 -4.00 -8.17
C LEU A 79 -16.79 -5.33 -8.40
N SER A 80 -16.90 -5.84 -9.63
CA SER A 80 -17.61 -7.09 -9.95
C SER A 80 -17.10 -8.32 -9.19
N PHE A 81 -15.84 -8.31 -8.74
CA PHE A 81 -15.29 -9.38 -7.90
C PHE A 81 -16.01 -9.50 -6.54
N LEU A 82 -16.71 -8.46 -6.07
CA LEU A 82 -17.50 -8.48 -4.83
C LEU A 82 -18.78 -9.34 -4.96
N ASP A 83 -19.31 -9.55 -6.17
CA ASP A 83 -20.59 -10.25 -6.36
C ASP A 83 -20.47 -11.77 -6.19
N ARG A 84 -19.27 -12.32 -6.41
CA ARG A 84 -18.99 -13.75 -6.28
C ARG A 84 -18.19 -13.97 -5.00
N GLY A 85 -18.88 -14.35 -3.91
CA GLY A 85 -18.25 -14.52 -2.59
C GLY A 85 -16.98 -15.39 -2.58
N ARG A 86 -16.93 -16.44 -3.41
CA ARG A 86 -15.73 -17.29 -3.58
C ARG A 86 -14.57 -16.56 -4.27
N SER A 87 -14.85 -15.74 -5.28
CA SER A 87 -13.84 -14.91 -5.95
C SER A 87 -13.35 -13.79 -5.04
N PHE A 88 -14.25 -13.16 -4.29
CA PHE A 88 -13.90 -12.13 -3.31
C PHE A 88 -12.93 -12.66 -2.23
N GLY A 89 -13.24 -13.81 -1.64
CA GLY A 89 -12.37 -14.44 -0.63
C GLY A 89 -10.97 -14.76 -1.16
N LEU A 90 -10.86 -15.25 -2.41
CA LEU A 90 -9.57 -15.52 -3.05
C LEU A 90 -8.77 -14.24 -3.29
N VAL A 91 -9.41 -13.15 -3.72
CA VAL A 91 -8.74 -11.87 -3.95
C VAL A 91 -8.24 -11.27 -2.62
N ILE A 92 -9.05 -11.34 -1.55
CA ILE A 92 -8.61 -10.92 -0.21
C ILE A 92 -7.41 -11.76 0.23
N ALA A 93 -7.52 -13.09 0.16
CA ALA A 93 -6.45 -13.99 0.58
C ALA A 93 -5.15 -13.73 -0.20
N HIS A 94 -5.26 -13.49 -1.50
CA HIS A 94 -4.12 -13.13 -2.34
C HIS A 94 -3.50 -11.80 -1.91
N SER A 95 -4.31 -10.76 -1.66
CA SER A 95 -3.81 -9.47 -1.19
C SER A 95 -3.13 -9.60 0.19
N VAL A 96 -3.75 -10.30 1.15
CA VAL A 96 -3.14 -10.60 2.46
C VAL A 96 -1.78 -11.29 2.28
N LEU A 97 -1.71 -12.31 1.43
CA LEU A 97 -0.49 -13.07 1.19
C LEU A 97 0.62 -12.18 0.61
N VAL A 98 0.30 -11.36 -0.40
CA VAL A 98 1.24 -10.42 -1.00
C VAL A 98 1.79 -9.47 0.06
N TRP A 99 0.92 -8.90 0.90
CA TRP A 99 1.36 -7.98 1.93
C TRP A 99 2.19 -8.64 3.03
N ILE A 100 1.89 -9.88 3.43
CA ILE A 100 2.74 -10.66 4.34
C ILE A 100 4.13 -10.84 3.73
N ILE A 101 4.21 -11.17 2.44
CA ILE A 101 5.50 -11.33 1.74
C ILE A 101 6.28 -10.01 1.73
N ILE A 102 5.61 -8.88 1.46
CA ILE A 102 6.26 -7.55 1.47
C ILE A 102 6.76 -7.22 2.88
N VAL A 103 5.95 -7.44 3.92
CA VAL A 103 6.34 -7.20 5.32
C VAL A 103 7.57 -8.03 5.69
N LEU A 104 7.57 -9.33 5.34
CA LEU A 104 8.69 -10.23 5.61
C LEU A 104 9.94 -9.80 4.84
N GLN A 105 9.80 -9.45 3.55
CA GLN A 105 10.90 -8.93 2.73
C GLN A 105 11.52 -7.69 3.36
N PHE A 106 10.69 -6.74 3.82
CA PHE A 106 11.16 -5.51 4.44
C PHE A 106 11.84 -5.76 5.79
N TRP A 107 11.28 -6.68 6.58
CA TRP A 107 11.85 -7.06 7.87
C TRP A 107 13.20 -7.77 7.73
N PHE A 108 13.32 -8.77 6.84
CA PHE A 108 14.59 -9.44 6.56
C PHE A 108 15.65 -8.49 6.00
N MET A 109 15.25 -7.55 5.16
CA MET A 109 16.13 -6.51 4.65
C MET A 109 16.68 -5.62 5.77
N LEU A 110 15.83 -5.18 6.70
CA LEU A 110 16.25 -4.39 7.87
C LEU A 110 17.19 -5.20 8.78
N LEU A 111 16.91 -6.49 9.00
CA LEU A 111 17.79 -7.41 9.73
C LEU A 111 19.17 -7.51 9.05
N GLY A 112 19.21 -7.64 7.73
CA GLY A 112 20.45 -7.66 6.95
C GLY A 112 21.26 -6.36 7.05
N MET A 113 20.59 -5.23 7.29
CA MET A 113 21.21 -3.93 7.55
C MET A 113 21.58 -3.71 9.04
N ASN A 114 21.58 -4.77 9.86
CA ASN A 114 21.84 -4.76 11.29
C ASN A 114 20.85 -3.92 12.13
N PHE A 115 19.61 -3.76 11.66
CA PHE A 115 18.51 -3.25 12.49
C PHE A 115 17.74 -4.43 13.10
N ARG A 116 17.87 -4.61 14.42
CA ARG A 116 17.12 -5.63 15.17
C ARG A 116 15.71 -5.18 15.53
N PHE A 117 14.96 -4.75 14.51
CA PHE A 117 13.58 -4.30 14.68
C PHE A 117 12.63 -5.48 14.82
N SER A 118 11.55 -5.28 15.58
CA SER A 118 10.41 -6.20 15.55
C SER A 118 9.72 -6.12 14.18
N ILE A 119 8.90 -7.12 13.86
CA ILE A 119 8.09 -7.11 12.63
C ILE A 119 7.20 -5.87 12.58
N ALA A 120 6.59 -5.47 13.69
CA ALA A 120 5.75 -4.27 13.75
C ALA A 120 6.55 -2.99 13.45
N ALA A 121 7.76 -2.86 13.99
CA ALA A 121 8.64 -1.73 13.70
C ALA A 121 9.06 -1.69 12.22
N ALA A 122 9.42 -2.85 11.65
CA ALA A 122 9.72 -2.95 10.21
C ALA A 122 8.52 -2.59 9.33
N THR A 123 7.31 -3.06 9.68
CA THR A 123 6.06 -2.71 8.99
C THR A 123 5.79 -1.21 9.05
N LEU A 124 6.07 -0.55 10.19
CA LEU A 124 5.89 0.89 10.31
C LEU A 124 6.77 1.65 9.30
N VAL A 125 8.04 1.28 9.18
CA VAL A 125 8.98 1.88 8.21
C VAL A 125 8.56 1.55 6.78
N MET A 126 8.15 0.31 6.51
CA MET A 126 7.65 -0.14 5.21
C MET A 126 6.45 0.69 4.75
N VAL A 127 5.47 0.90 5.63
CA VAL A 127 4.30 1.70 5.29
C VAL A 127 4.66 3.17 5.12
N GLY A 128 5.52 3.73 5.99
CA GLY A 128 5.99 5.10 5.82
C GLY A 128 6.63 5.32 4.44
N ALA A 129 7.48 4.38 4.03
CA ALA A 129 8.09 4.38 2.70
C ALA A 129 7.04 4.27 1.58
N ALA A 130 6.08 3.35 1.71
CA ALA A 130 5.03 3.16 0.71
C ALA A 130 4.04 4.34 0.59
N ILE A 131 3.74 5.04 1.69
CA ILE A 131 3.00 6.32 1.67
C ILE A 131 3.82 7.38 0.94
N GLY A 132 5.11 7.49 1.29
CA GLY A 132 6.02 8.41 0.63
C GLY A 132 6.09 8.18 -0.88
N SER A 133 6.04 6.93 -1.33
CA SER A 133 6.06 6.56 -2.76
C SER A 133 4.94 7.17 -3.60
N VAL A 134 3.85 7.67 -3.00
CA VAL A 134 2.80 8.39 -3.73
C VAL A 134 3.35 9.64 -4.44
N ALA A 135 4.36 10.30 -3.83
CA ALA A 135 5.02 11.48 -4.38
C ALA A 135 6.35 11.17 -5.08
N GLN A 136 6.49 9.95 -5.63
CA GLN A 136 7.75 9.48 -6.20
C GLN A 136 7.94 9.88 -7.66
N VAL A 137 9.17 10.24 -8.03
CA VAL A 137 9.54 10.41 -9.44
C VAL A 137 9.87 9.03 -10.02
N PRO A 138 9.15 8.57 -11.07
CA PRO A 138 9.40 7.26 -11.67
C PRO A 138 10.86 7.07 -12.07
N GLY A 139 11.46 5.95 -11.68
CA GLY A 139 12.85 5.61 -11.98
C GLY A 139 13.92 6.32 -11.12
N ILE A 140 13.57 7.38 -10.37
CA ILE A 140 14.52 8.16 -9.56
C ILE A 140 14.32 7.93 -8.06
N GLY A 141 13.07 7.84 -7.59
CA GLY A 141 12.77 7.81 -6.16
C GLY A 141 12.36 9.17 -5.60
N GLY A 142 12.75 9.44 -4.35
CA GLY A 142 12.44 10.63 -3.57
C GLY A 142 11.45 10.33 -2.46
N GLY A 143 10.18 10.14 -2.83
CA GLY A 143 9.09 9.93 -1.87
C GLY A 143 9.28 8.71 -0.95
N PHE A 144 9.67 7.56 -1.52
CA PHE A 144 9.97 6.34 -0.75
C PHE A 144 11.03 6.60 0.33
N GLN A 145 12.14 7.23 -0.07
CA GLN A 145 13.25 7.54 0.81
C GLN A 145 12.83 8.54 1.89
N ALA A 146 12.07 9.57 1.54
CA ALA A 146 11.57 10.55 2.49
C ALA A 146 10.71 9.90 3.59
N GLY A 147 9.76 9.04 3.20
CA GLY A 147 8.92 8.31 4.14
C GLY A 147 9.70 7.33 5.02
N TYR A 148 10.65 6.59 4.43
CA TYR A 148 11.55 5.70 5.15
C TYR A 148 12.41 6.46 6.17
N VAL A 149 13.09 7.52 5.74
CA VAL A 149 13.99 8.34 6.58
C VAL A 149 13.20 8.99 7.71
N PHE A 150 12.00 9.51 7.41
CA PHE A 150 11.11 10.06 8.43
C PHE A 150 10.81 9.04 9.52
N CYS A 151 10.41 7.81 9.17
CA CYS A 151 10.12 6.78 10.16
C CYS A 151 11.36 6.38 10.97
N MET A 152 12.50 6.19 10.31
CA MET A 152 13.75 5.78 10.95
C MET A 152 14.28 6.82 11.94
N THR A 153 14.23 8.10 11.56
CA THR A 153 14.73 9.22 12.40
C THR A 153 13.74 9.58 13.50
N THR A 154 12.44 9.61 13.21
CA THR A 154 11.41 10.08 14.14
C THR A 154 11.00 9.03 15.15
N PHE A 155 10.74 7.79 14.71
CA PHE A 155 10.22 6.74 15.58
C PHE A 155 11.32 5.89 16.22
N PHE A 156 12.45 5.73 15.54
CA PHE A 156 13.52 4.82 15.96
C PHE A 156 14.85 5.52 16.27
N ILE A 157 14.89 6.86 16.17
CA ILE A 157 16.05 7.71 16.53
C ILE A 157 17.34 7.22 15.84
N VAL A 158 17.20 6.72 14.61
CA VAL A 158 18.35 6.31 13.79
C VAL A 158 19.03 7.57 13.25
N PRO A 159 20.37 7.69 13.31
CA PRO A 159 21.09 8.82 12.73
C PRO A 159 20.72 9.05 11.27
N THR A 160 20.52 10.31 10.90
CA THR A 160 20.02 10.72 9.57
C THR A 160 20.86 10.14 8.44
N GLU A 161 22.18 10.16 8.58
CA GLU A 161 23.13 9.64 7.58
C GLU A 161 22.90 8.15 7.35
N LYS A 162 22.71 7.38 8.44
CA LYS A 162 22.44 5.94 8.38
C LYS A 162 21.07 5.66 7.77
N ALA A 163 20.05 6.44 8.17
CA ALA A 163 18.70 6.31 7.63
C ALA A 163 18.64 6.59 6.13
N ILE A 164 19.35 7.62 5.64
CA ILE A 164 19.44 7.94 4.21
C ILE A 164 20.13 6.80 3.47
N ALA A 165 21.29 6.33 3.95
CA ALA A 165 22.03 5.25 3.33
C ALA A 165 21.17 3.97 3.21
N THR A 166 20.47 3.58 4.27
CA THR A 166 19.67 2.35 4.27
C THR A 166 18.36 2.51 3.49
N SER A 167 17.84 3.74 3.35
CA SER A 167 16.69 4.02 2.48
C SER A 167 17.00 3.77 1.00
N LEU A 168 18.23 4.06 0.55
CA LEU A 168 18.67 3.81 -0.81
C LEU A 168 18.79 2.32 -1.08
N VAL A 169 19.40 1.58 -0.15
CA VAL A 169 19.48 0.11 -0.23
C VAL A 169 18.07 -0.49 -0.27
N ALA A 170 17.17 -0.01 0.58
CA ALA A 170 15.78 -0.45 0.62
C ALA A 170 15.01 -0.18 -0.67
N TRP A 171 15.23 0.98 -1.28
CA TRP A 171 14.63 1.33 -2.56
C TRP A 171 15.16 0.43 -3.67
N VAL A 172 16.48 0.30 -3.80
CA VAL A 172 17.11 -0.52 -4.84
C VAL A 172 16.67 -1.98 -4.72
N SER A 173 16.70 -2.55 -3.52
CA SER A 173 16.33 -3.95 -3.28
C SER A 173 14.86 -4.25 -3.59
N SER A 174 13.97 -3.26 -3.42
CA SER A 174 12.53 -3.44 -3.63
C SER A 174 12.11 -3.17 -5.09
N TYR A 175 12.70 -2.16 -5.73
CA TYR A 175 12.29 -1.71 -7.07
C TYR A 175 13.08 -2.38 -8.19
N VAL A 176 14.40 -2.54 -8.06
CA VAL A 176 15.23 -3.04 -9.17
C VAL A 176 14.86 -4.47 -9.57
N PRO A 177 14.73 -5.46 -8.66
CA PRO A 177 14.33 -6.81 -9.05
C PRO A 177 12.96 -6.84 -9.73
N THR A 178 12.01 -6.06 -9.24
CA THR A 178 10.65 -5.95 -9.79
C THR A 178 10.67 -5.37 -11.20
N VAL A 179 11.40 -4.27 -11.40
CA VAL A 179 11.54 -3.61 -12.71
C VAL A 179 12.28 -4.51 -13.70
N LEU A 180 13.35 -5.18 -13.26
CA LEU A 180 14.09 -6.12 -14.09
C LEU A 180 13.24 -7.32 -14.50
N ALA A 181 12.49 -7.92 -13.57
CA ALA A 181 11.59 -9.02 -13.88
C ALA A 181 10.52 -8.60 -14.90
N GLY A 182 9.91 -7.43 -14.71
CA GLY A 182 8.95 -6.85 -15.66
C GLY A 182 9.59 -6.58 -17.03
N GLY A 183 10.81 -6.04 -17.07
CA GLY A 183 11.56 -5.79 -18.29
C GLY A 183 11.92 -7.06 -19.05
N ILE A 184 12.42 -8.10 -18.36
CA ILE A 184 12.74 -9.41 -18.94
C ILE A 184 11.47 -10.06 -19.50
N TYR A 185 10.36 -9.97 -18.78
CA TYR A 185 9.07 -10.47 -19.25
C TYR A 185 8.63 -9.75 -20.53
N MET A 186 8.75 -8.42 -20.55
CA MET A 186 8.38 -7.60 -21.71
C MET A 186 9.23 -7.93 -22.94
N LEU A 187 10.54 -8.07 -22.76
CA LEU A 187 11.48 -8.45 -23.83
C LEU A 187 11.22 -9.87 -24.35
N SER A 188 10.99 -10.84 -23.46
CA SER A 188 10.75 -12.24 -23.86
C SER A 188 9.47 -12.44 -24.67
N HIS A 189 8.47 -11.58 -24.48
CA HIS A 189 7.19 -11.64 -25.20
C HIS A 189 7.11 -10.64 -26.36
N GLY A 190 8.21 -9.96 -26.70
CA GLY A 190 8.26 -8.97 -27.79
C GLY A 190 7.36 -7.75 -27.57
N LEU A 191 6.93 -7.51 -26.32
CA LEU A 191 6.04 -6.42 -25.98
C LEU A 191 6.81 -5.10 -26.03
N SER A 192 6.28 -4.13 -26.74
CA SER A 192 6.77 -2.75 -26.74
C SER A 192 5.87 -1.87 -25.89
N LEU A 193 6.43 -0.80 -25.30
CA LEU A 193 5.64 0.26 -24.68
C LEU A 193 4.64 0.89 -25.67
N LYS A 194 4.88 0.76 -26.98
CA LYS A 194 3.96 1.19 -28.04
C LYS A 194 2.73 0.30 -28.15
N ASP A 195 2.86 -1.00 -27.91
CA ASP A 195 1.77 -1.97 -28.03
C ASP A 195 0.75 -1.78 -26.90
N LEU A 196 1.22 -1.39 -25.70
CA LEU A 196 0.37 -1.02 -24.57
C LEU A 196 -0.50 0.22 -24.85
N ARG A 197 -0.09 1.11 -25.78
CA ARG A 197 -0.88 2.27 -26.19
C ARG A 197 -1.97 1.91 -27.20
N ALA A 198 -1.81 0.80 -27.92
CA ALA A 198 -2.72 0.38 -28.97
C ALA A 198 -3.89 -0.50 -28.46
N VAL A 199 -3.87 -0.93 -27.20
CA VAL A 199 -4.97 -1.70 -26.60
C VAL A 199 -6.20 -0.79 -26.44
N PRO A 200 -7.32 -1.07 -27.14
CA PRO A 200 -8.57 -0.34 -26.91
C PRO A 200 -9.03 -0.57 -25.48
N VAL A 201 -9.39 0.49 -24.78
CA VAL A 201 -10.09 0.38 -23.49
C VAL A 201 -11.53 -0.01 -23.81
N GLU A 202 -11.83 -1.31 -23.78
CA GLU A 202 -13.21 -1.84 -23.82
C GLU A 202 -13.94 -1.66 -22.48
#